data_AF-A0AAC9RKF2-F1
#
_entry.id   AF-A0AAC9RKF2-F1
#
_cell.length_a   1.000
_cell.length_b   1.000
_cell.length_c   1.000
_cell.angle_alpha   90.00
_cell.angle_beta   90.00
_cell.angle_gamma   90.00
#
_symmetry.space_group_name_H-M   'P 1'
#
loop_
_entity.id
_entity.type
_entity.pdbx_description
1 polymer ?
#
loop_
_entity_poly.entity_id
_entity_poly.type
_entity_poly.pdbx_seq_one_letter_code
_entity_poly.pdbx_strand_id
1 'polypeptide(L)'
;MIRQLIRSNKELKKEKKKMMYFIVEDRKTGAIWTDTRCFNEMMSMYNPAGWTYEDVKGVNGLILFETISKSEFNVKLQELTKCPLGCNVKRNVKNALEMVAKAKNKTLMDIATEALEEYIEKNQQ
;
A
#
# COMPACT_ATOMS: atom_id res chain seq x y z
N MET A 1 -48.87 -14.07 13.30
CA MET A 1 -48.18 -13.75 12.02
C MET A 1 -46.99 -12.79 12.12
N ILE A 2 -46.67 -12.18 13.28
CA ILE A 2 -45.55 -11.20 13.36
C ILE A 2 -44.17 -11.87 13.56
N ARG A 3 -44.10 -13.09 14.10
CA ARG A 3 -42.82 -13.80 14.33
C ARG A 3 -42.14 -14.33 13.06
N GLN A 4 -42.85 -14.42 11.93
CA GLN A 4 -42.25 -14.81 10.65
C GLN A 4 -41.50 -13.65 9.96
N LEU A 5 -42.03 -12.43 10.02
CA LEU A 5 -41.40 -11.23 9.45
C LEU A 5 -40.04 -10.89 10.10
N ILE A 6 -39.90 -11.13 11.41
CA ILE A 6 -38.64 -10.86 12.12
C ILE A 6 -37.56 -11.91 11.80
N ARG A 7 -37.94 -13.14 11.45
CA ARG A 7 -36.99 -14.17 10.97
C ARG A 7 -36.55 -13.89 9.53
N SER A 8 -37.42 -13.37 8.67
CA SER A 8 -37.08 -13.03 7.28
C SER A 8 -36.01 -11.94 7.15
N ASN A 9 -35.90 -11.01 8.11
CA ASN A 9 -34.86 -9.98 8.11
C ASN A 9 -33.49 -10.44 8.66
N LYS A 10 -33.44 -11.54 9.42
CA LYS A 10 -32.16 -12.15 9.84
C LYS A 10 -31.54 -13.04 8.77
N GLU A 11 -32.31 -13.41 7.76
CA GLU A 11 -31.85 -14.07 6.52
C GLU A 11 -31.73 -13.09 5.34
N LEU A 12 -31.46 -11.81 5.61
CA LEU A 12 -30.67 -11.04 4.65
C LEU A 12 -29.33 -11.75 4.55
N LYS A 13 -29.26 -12.66 3.57
CA LYS A 13 -28.06 -13.25 3.02
C LYS A 13 -26.93 -12.25 3.25
N LYS A 14 -25.85 -12.67 3.91
CA LYS A 14 -24.56 -12.00 3.76
C LYS A 14 -24.20 -12.09 2.28
N GLU A 15 -24.87 -11.31 1.43
CA GLU A 15 -24.44 -11.04 0.08
C GLU A 15 -23.02 -10.55 0.25
N LYS A 16 -22.09 -11.32 -0.32
CA LYS A 16 -20.68 -10.97 -0.30
C LYS A 16 -20.61 -9.57 -0.93
N LYS A 17 -20.44 -8.54 -0.09
CA LYS A 17 -20.27 -7.17 -0.54
C LYS A 17 -19.14 -7.19 -1.56
N LYS A 18 -19.42 -6.77 -2.80
CA LYS A 18 -18.38 -6.60 -3.80
C LYS A 18 -17.51 -5.43 -3.33
N MET A 19 -16.26 -5.72 -2.98
CA MET A 19 -15.33 -4.71 -2.49
C MET A 19 -14.41 -4.28 -3.63
N MET A 20 -14.05 -2.99 -3.63
CA MET A 20 -12.99 -2.43 -4.45
C MET A 20 -11.80 -2.13 -3.54
N TYR A 21 -10.61 -2.49 -4.02
CA TYR A 21 -9.36 -2.28 -3.32
C TYR A 21 -8.49 -1.33 -4.14
N PHE A 22 -7.92 -0.33 -3.46
CA PHE A 22 -7.11 0.71 -4.07
C PHE A 22 -5.74 0.72 -3.40
N ILE A 23 -4.70 0.88 -4.22
CA ILE A 23 -3.35 1.19 -3.76
C ILE A 23 -3.05 2.61 -4.23
N VAL A 24 -2.74 3.49 -3.29
CA VAL A 24 -2.55 4.92 -3.52
C VAL A 24 -1.13 5.31 -3.11
N GLU A 25 -0.50 6.17 -3.90
CA GLU A 25 0.81 6.74 -3.63
C GLU A 25 0.71 8.26 -3.45
N ASP A 26 1.43 8.80 -2.47
CA ASP A 26 1.53 10.23 -2.22
C ASP A 26 2.50 10.83 -3.23
N ARG A 27 2.04 11.83 -3.99
CA ARG A 27 2.84 12.46 -5.05
C ARG A 27 4.12 13.14 -4.57
N LYS A 28 4.23 13.48 -3.29
CA LYS A 28 5.37 14.24 -2.74
C LYS A 28 6.39 13.34 -2.06
N THR A 29 5.91 12.39 -1.28
CA THR A 29 6.72 11.53 -0.40
C THR A 29 6.95 10.14 -0.98
N GLY A 30 6.14 9.71 -1.97
CA GLY A 30 6.15 8.34 -2.48
C GLY A 30 5.60 7.31 -1.48
N ALA A 31 4.96 7.78 -0.40
CA ALA A 31 4.37 6.88 0.59
C ALA A 31 3.19 6.14 -0.02
N ILE A 32 3.15 4.81 0.16
CA ILE A 32 2.09 3.94 -0.34
C ILE A 32 1.13 3.61 0.80
N TRP A 33 -0.17 3.80 0.57
CA TRP A 33 -1.22 3.31 1.46
C TRP A 33 -2.33 2.63 0.68
N THR A 34 -3.26 2.05 1.42
CA THR A 34 -4.37 1.30 0.88
C THR A 34 -5.70 1.91 1.26
N ASP A 35 -6.65 1.86 0.34
CA ASP A 35 -8.04 2.16 0.64
C ASP A 35 -8.94 1.02 0.13
N THR A 36 -10.07 0.80 0.79
CA THR A 36 -11.02 -0.25 0.43
C THR A 36 -12.43 0.27 0.63
N ARG A 37 -13.27 0.08 -0.40
CA ARG A 37 -14.66 0.59 -0.42
C ARG A 37 -15.62 -0.48 -0.93
N CYS A 38 -16.87 -0.42 -0.49
CA CYS A 38 -17.93 -1.28 -1.01
C CYS A 38 -18.41 -0.73 -2.37
N PHE A 39 -18.40 -1.56 -3.41
CA PHE A 39 -18.83 -1.20 -4.76
C PHE A 39 -20.27 -0.64 -4.78
N ASN A 40 -21.17 -1.28 -4.04
CA ASN A 40 -22.57 -0.86 -3.96
C ASN A 40 -22.76 0.47 -3.22
N GLU A 41 -21.85 0.81 -2.29
CA GLU A 41 -21.89 2.07 -1.55
C GLU A 41 -21.34 3.23 -2.39
N MET A 42 -20.35 2.96 -3.26
CA MET A 42 -19.89 3.97 -4.22
C MET A 42 -20.99 4.39 -5.19
N MET A 43 -21.84 3.46 -5.63
CA MET A 43 -22.99 3.72 -6.51
C MET A 43 -24.28 4.14 -5.77
N SER A 44 -24.23 4.39 -4.45
CA SER A 44 -25.45 4.52 -3.64
C SER A 44 -26.21 5.84 -3.86
N MET A 45 -27.46 5.88 -3.38
CA MET A 45 -28.38 7.03 -3.42
C MET A 45 -27.80 8.35 -2.89
N TYR A 46 -26.75 8.32 -2.05
CA TYR A 46 -26.13 9.52 -1.49
C TYR A 46 -25.04 10.13 -2.38
N ASN A 47 -24.59 9.41 -3.41
CA ASN A 47 -23.73 9.93 -4.46
C ASN A 47 -24.11 9.27 -5.82
N PRO A 48 -25.18 9.74 -6.48
CA PRO A 48 -25.70 9.14 -7.71
C PRO A 48 -24.72 9.23 -8.89
N ALA A 49 -23.71 10.10 -8.83
CA ALA A 49 -22.64 10.18 -9.81
C ALA A 49 -21.50 9.16 -9.56
N GLY A 50 -21.53 8.46 -8.42
CA GLY A 50 -20.44 7.62 -7.98
C GLY A 50 -19.30 8.43 -7.33
N TRP A 51 -18.46 7.75 -6.57
CA TRP A 51 -17.21 8.33 -6.10
C TRP A 51 -16.21 8.41 -7.26
N THR A 52 -15.56 9.55 -7.40
CA THR A 52 -14.50 9.77 -8.39
C THR A 52 -13.15 9.33 -7.85
N TYR A 53 -12.16 9.16 -8.74
CA TYR A 53 -10.80 8.85 -8.31
C TYR A 53 -10.21 9.94 -7.42
N GLU A 54 -10.59 11.19 -7.63
CA GLU A 54 -10.24 12.36 -6.82
C GLU A 54 -10.74 12.20 -5.38
N ASP A 55 -11.96 11.68 -5.21
CA ASP A 55 -12.53 11.43 -3.87
C ASP A 55 -11.79 10.32 -3.12
N VAL A 56 -11.24 9.34 -3.85
CA VAL A 56 -10.48 8.21 -3.28
C VAL A 56 -9.03 8.60 -2.97
N LYS A 57 -8.36 9.32 -3.87
CA LYS A 57 -6.93 9.65 -3.75
C LYS A 57 -6.66 10.96 -3.01
N GLY A 58 -7.65 11.85 -2.88
CA GLY A 58 -7.48 13.21 -2.42
C GLY A 58 -6.65 14.07 -3.38
N VAL A 59 -6.36 15.32 -3.01
CA VAL A 59 -5.69 16.31 -3.90
C VAL A 59 -4.24 15.92 -4.22
N ASN A 60 -3.59 15.13 -3.37
CA ASN A 60 -2.15 14.80 -3.48
C ASN A 60 -1.86 13.33 -3.82
N GLY A 61 -2.88 12.49 -4.02
CA GLY A 61 -2.70 11.07 -4.30
C GLY A 61 -2.67 10.72 -5.79
N LEU A 62 -2.13 9.54 -6.09
CA LEU A 62 -2.23 8.86 -7.38
C LEU A 62 -2.65 7.40 -7.17
N ILE A 63 -3.60 6.91 -7.97
CA ILE A 63 -3.99 5.49 -7.94
C ILE A 63 -2.99 4.70 -8.78
N LEU A 64 -2.39 3.67 -8.20
CA LEU A 64 -1.45 2.79 -8.89
C LEU A 64 -2.12 1.59 -9.55
N PHE A 65 -3.12 1.02 -8.89
CA PHE A 65 -3.87 -0.13 -9.38
C PHE A 65 -5.36 0.09 -9.15
N GLU A 66 -6.13 -0.18 -10.20
CA GLU A 66 -7.58 -0.10 -10.19
C GLU A 66 -8.19 -1.50 -10.23
N THR A 67 -9.21 -1.72 -9.39
CA THR A 67 -10.12 -2.87 -9.45
C THR A 67 -9.44 -4.23 -9.61
N ILE A 68 -8.62 -4.59 -8.63
CA ILE A 68 -7.96 -5.90 -8.56
C ILE A 68 -8.66 -6.83 -7.56
N SER A 69 -8.55 -8.15 -7.76
CA SER A 69 -9.08 -9.11 -6.79
C SER A 69 -8.36 -8.98 -5.44
N LYS A 70 -9.00 -9.40 -4.35
CA LYS A 70 -8.37 -9.35 -3.01
C LYS A 70 -7.05 -10.13 -2.95
N SER A 71 -6.96 -11.25 -3.66
CA SER A 71 -5.74 -12.06 -3.78
C SER A 71 -4.63 -11.29 -4.49
N GLU A 72 -4.92 -10.68 -5.63
CA GLU A 72 -3.95 -9.88 -6.39
C GLU A 72 -3.54 -8.62 -5.62
N PHE A 73 -4.47 -8.00 -4.90
CA PHE A 73 -4.22 -6.86 -4.04
C PHE A 73 -3.15 -7.15 -2.99
N ASN A 74 -3.28 -8.27 -2.27
CA ASN A 74 -2.30 -8.63 -1.24
C ASN A 74 -0.93 -8.93 -1.85
N VAL A 75 -0.89 -9.59 -3.01
CA VAL A 75 0.37 -9.86 -3.73
C VAL A 75 1.02 -8.56 -4.18
N LYS A 76 0.26 -7.66 -4.80
CA LYS A 76 0.76 -6.35 -5.27
C LYS A 76 1.20 -5.47 -4.10
N LEU A 77 0.44 -5.47 -3.02
CA LEU A 77 0.83 -4.77 -1.81
C LEU A 77 2.15 -5.33 -1.26
N GLN A 78 2.32 -6.65 -1.18
CA GLN A 78 3.59 -7.26 -0.77
C GLN A 78 4.73 -6.92 -1.71
N GLU A 79 4.52 -6.92 -3.03
CA GLU A 79 5.53 -6.51 -4.00
C GLU A 79 5.96 -5.05 -3.84
N LEU A 80 5.00 -4.15 -3.62
CA LEU A 80 5.26 -2.71 -3.45
C LEU A 80 5.81 -2.36 -2.06
N THR A 81 5.43 -3.13 -1.04
CA THR A 81 5.92 -2.98 0.35
C THR A 81 7.20 -3.77 0.61
N LYS A 82 7.73 -4.50 -0.38
CA LYS A 82 9.15 -4.89 -0.40
C LYS A 82 9.97 -3.61 -0.54
N CYS A 83 10.06 -2.87 0.56
CA CYS A 83 11.14 -1.93 0.76
C CYS A 83 12.42 -2.76 0.61
N PRO A 84 13.27 -2.51 -0.41
CA PRO A 84 14.66 -2.88 -0.26
C PRO A 84 15.12 -2.25 1.07
N LEU A 85 15.87 -2.99 1.88
CA LEU A 85 16.52 -2.46 3.07
C LEU A 85 17.08 -1.06 2.74
N GLY A 86 16.47 0.00 3.30
CA GLY A 86 16.89 1.38 3.03
C GLY A 86 15.82 2.44 2.72
N CYS A 87 14.51 2.16 2.75
CA CYS A 87 13.50 3.16 2.38
C CYS A 87 13.36 4.36 3.36
N ASN A 88 14.01 4.33 4.54
CA ASN A 88 14.11 5.45 5.47
C ASN A 88 15.55 5.98 5.64
N VAL A 89 16.41 5.81 4.63
CA VAL A 89 17.77 6.37 4.67
C VAL A 89 17.72 7.86 4.33
N LYS A 90 18.22 8.70 5.24
CA LYS A 90 18.33 10.15 5.00
C LYS A 90 19.07 10.41 3.68
N ARG A 91 18.61 11.39 2.89
CA ARG A 91 19.13 11.67 1.53
C ARG A 91 20.65 11.83 1.48
N ASN A 92 21.24 12.47 2.48
CA ASN A 92 22.69 12.62 2.60
C ASN A 92 23.42 11.27 2.77
N VAL A 93 22.87 10.36 3.56
CA VAL A 93 23.41 9.01 3.76
C VAL A 93 23.28 8.18 2.48
N LYS A 94 22.14 8.27 1.79
CA LYS A 94 21.94 7.63 0.48
C LYS A 94 22.98 8.09 -0.55
N ASN A 95 23.16 9.41 -0.69
CA ASN A 95 24.13 9.97 -1.61
C ASN A 95 25.57 9.51 -1.29
N ALA A 96 25.92 9.45 0.00
CA ALA A 96 27.23 8.98 0.43
C ALA A 96 27.44 7.49 0.08
N LEU A 97 26.44 6.64 0.33
CA LEU A 97 26.50 5.22 -0.03
C LEU A 97 26.62 5.00 -1.55
N GLU A 98 25.90 5.79 -2.36
CA GLU A 98 25.99 5.74 -3.83
C GLU A 98 27.38 6.15 -4.35
N MET A 99 27.99 7.17 -3.75
CA MET A 99 29.37 7.57 -4.08
C MET A 99 30.37 6.46 -3.79
N VAL A 100 30.24 5.80 -2.63
CA VAL A 100 31.11 4.70 -2.23
C VAL A 100 30.90 3.48 -3.13
N ALA A 101 29.66 3.15 -3.47
CA ALA A 101 29.33 2.07 -4.39
C ALA A 101 29.98 2.27 -5.77
N LYS A 102 29.90 3.50 -6.30
CA LYS A 102 30.54 3.87 -7.57
C LYS A 102 32.07 3.78 -7.50
N ALA A 103 32.68 4.24 -6.41
CA ALA A 103 34.14 4.19 -6.24
C ALA A 103 34.66 2.75 -6.11
N LYS A 104 33.90 1.86 -5.47
CA LYS A 104 34.26 0.45 -5.27
C LYS A 104 33.80 -0.48 -6.40
N ASN A 105 33.11 0.04 -7.42
CA ASN A 105 32.47 -0.74 -8.48
C ASN A 105 31.57 -1.87 -7.94
N LYS A 106 30.79 -1.56 -6.91
CA LYS A 106 29.86 -2.47 -6.22
C LYS A 106 28.44 -1.93 -6.28
N THR A 107 27.45 -2.77 -5.98
CA THR A 107 26.07 -2.29 -5.88
C THR A 107 25.84 -1.58 -4.54
N LEU A 108 24.80 -0.74 -4.49
CA LEU A 108 24.39 -0.06 -3.25
C LEU A 108 24.06 -1.05 -2.14
N MET A 109 23.50 -2.21 -2.49
CA MET A 109 23.17 -3.29 -1.56
C MET A 109 24.43 -3.93 -0.96
N ASP A 110 25.47 -4.14 -1.75
CA ASP A 110 26.73 -4.70 -1.26
C ASP A 110 27.38 -3.77 -0.22
N ILE A 111 27.42 -2.47 -0.53
CA ILE A 111 27.96 -1.45 0.39
C ILE A 111 27.12 -1.33 1.66
N ALA A 112 25.80 -1.38 1.54
CA ALA A 112 24.92 -1.33 2.71
C ALA A 112 25.07 -2.57 3.60
N THR A 113 25.27 -3.74 2.99
CA THR A 113 25.52 -5.00 3.71
C THR A 113 26.86 -4.95 4.44
N GLU A 114 27.95 -4.55 3.75
CA GLU A 114 29.27 -4.38 4.36
C GLU A 114 29.24 -3.43 5.57
N ALA A 115 28.56 -2.29 5.45
CA ALA A 115 28.44 -1.31 6.52
C ALA A 115 27.66 -1.85 7.73
N LEU A 116 26.66 -2.69 7.51
CA LEU A 116 25.89 -3.34 8.57
C LEU A 116 26.70 -4.42 9.27
N GLU A 117 27.45 -5.24 8.53
CA GLU A 117 28.34 -6.27 9.07
C GLU A 117 29.41 -5.63 9.97
N GLU A 118 30.10 -4.58 9.50
CA GLU A 118 31.08 -3.84 10.30
C GLU A 118 30.48 -3.24 11.57
N TYR A 119 29.25 -2.73 11.50
CA TYR A 119 28.57 -2.17 12.67
C TYR A 119 28.21 -3.26 13.68
N ILE A 120 27.72 -4.41 13.23
CA ILE A 120 27.38 -5.54 14.11
C ILE A 120 28.64 -6.05 14.81
N GLU A 121 29.74 -6.26 14.08
CA GLU A 121 31.02 -6.73 14.65
C GLU A 121 31.56 -5.78 15.73
N LYS A 122 31.46 -4.46 15.51
CA LYS A 122 31.94 -3.44 16.47
C LYS A 122 31.06 -3.30 17.72
N ASN A 123 29.80 -3.69 17.66
CA ASN A 123 28.85 -3.51 18.78
C ASN A 123 28.48 -4.83 19.49
N GLN A 124 29.02 -5.97 19.03
CA GLN A 124 28.88 -7.27 19.70
C GLN A 124 30.14 -7.66 20.52
N GLN A 125 31.13 -6.78 20.61
CA GLN A 125 32.26 -6.84 21.56
C GLN A 125 31.93 -6.09 22.86
#